data_AF-A0A924L1T8-F1
#
_entry.id   AF-A0A924L1T8-F1
#
_cell.length_a   1.000
_cell.length_b   1.000
_cell.length_c   1.000
_cell.angle_alpha   90.00
_cell.angle_beta   90.00
_cell.angle_gamma   90.00
#
_symmetry.space_group_name_H-M   'P 1'
#
loop_
_entity.id
_entity.type
_entity.pdbx_description
1 polymer ?
#
loop_
_entity_poly.entity_id
_entity_poly.type
_entity_poly.pdbx_seq_one_letter_code
_entity_poly.pdbx_strand_id
1 'polypeptide(L)'
;MHKFPVYQPSLSGNEKKYVNDCLDSTWISSKGKYIEAFETSFAKYIGVQHAASVSNGTVAIHLALIALGIGDGDEVIVPTLTYI
;
A
#
# COMPACT_ATOMS: atom_id res chain seq x y z
N MET A 1 -35.20 -1.04 5.39
CA MET A 1 -34.17 -1.29 6.43
C MET A 1 -32.96 -0.44 6.11
N HIS A 2 -32.65 0.58 6.92
CA HIS A 2 -31.42 1.37 6.74
C HIS A 2 -30.21 0.55 7.21
N LYS A 3 -29.14 0.55 6.42
CA LYS A 3 -27.85 -0.07 6.78
C LYS A 3 -26.87 1.05 7.13
N PHE A 4 -26.20 0.94 8.27
CA PHE A 4 -25.15 1.87 8.71
C PHE A 4 -23.81 1.13 8.69
N PRO A 5 -23.05 1.19 7.58
CA PRO A 5 -21.78 0.50 7.48
C PRO A 5 -20.72 1.17 8.36
N VAL A 6 -19.78 0.37 8.89
CA VAL A 6 -18.64 0.88 9.69
C VAL A 6 -17.63 1.63 8.82
N TYR A 7 -17.47 1.21 7.55
CA TYR A 7 -16.57 1.83 6.59
C TYR A 7 -17.10 1.68 5.16
N GLN A 8 -16.66 2.56 4.27
CA GLN A 8 -16.93 2.50 2.84
C GLN A 8 -15.74 3.08 2.07
N PRO A 9 -15.30 2.47 0.95
CA PRO A 9 -14.26 3.04 0.11
C PRO A 9 -14.65 4.43 -0.42
N SER A 10 -13.71 5.38 -0.36
CA SER A 10 -13.85 6.68 -1.00
C SER A 10 -13.28 6.58 -2.42
N LEU A 11 -14.15 6.58 -3.43
CA LEU A 11 -13.81 6.51 -4.84
C LEU A 11 -14.46 7.69 -5.58
N SER A 12 -14.01 8.91 -5.29
CA SER A 12 -14.66 10.16 -5.68
C SER A 12 -13.83 11.03 -6.64
N GLY A 13 -12.71 10.51 -7.15
CA GLY A 13 -11.76 11.22 -7.99
C GLY A 13 -11.49 10.51 -9.31
N ASN A 14 -10.19 10.32 -9.61
CA ASN A 14 -9.73 9.76 -10.88
C ASN A 14 -9.61 8.23 -10.88
N GLU A 15 -10.10 7.52 -9.87
CA GLU A 15 -9.86 6.08 -9.68
C GLU A 15 -10.31 5.29 -10.90
N LYS A 16 -11.56 5.50 -11.37
CA LYS A 16 -12.08 4.84 -12.57
C LYS A 16 -11.29 5.22 -13.83
N LYS A 17 -10.88 6.48 -13.95
CA LYS A 17 -10.10 6.97 -15.10
C LYS A 17 -8.76 6.26 -15.18
N TYR A 18 -8.04 6.13 -14.08
CA TYR A 18 -6.71 5.50 -14.06
C TYR A 18 -6.79 3.99 -14.22
N VAL A 19 -7.82 3.34 -13.65
CA VAL A 19 -8.06 1.91 -13.90
C VAL A 19 -8.33 1.65 -15.38
N ASN A 20 -9.16 2.46 -16.02
CA ASN A 20 -9.44 2.32 -17.45
C ASN A 20 -8.19 2.55 -18.31
N ASP A 21 -7.36 3.55 -17.98
CA ASP A 21 -6.09 3.77 -18.67
C ASP A 21 -5.13 2.57 -18.56
N CYS A 22 -5.08 1.88 -17.41
CA CYS A 22 -4.33 0.62 -17.28
C CYS A 22 -4.88 -0.48 -18.20
N LEU A 23 -6.21 -0.58 -18.32
CA LEU A 23 -6.86 -1.56 -19.21
C LEU A 23 -6.56 -1.25 -20.68
N ASP A 24 -6.72 0.01 -21.08
CA ASP A 24 -6.49 0.48 -22.46
C ASP A 24 -5.03 0.31 -22.88
N SER A 25 -4.10 0.60 -21.96
CA SER A 25 -2.66 0.46 -22.20
C SER A 25 -2.14 -0.97 -22.04
N THR A 26 -2.96 -1.90 -21.53
CA THR A 26 -2.61 -3.30 -21.17
C THR A 26 -1.56 -3.44 -20.07
N TRP A 27 -1.10 -2.35 -19.46
CA TRP A 27 -0.17 -2.35 -18.33
C TRP A 27 -0.92 -2.59 -17.00
N ILE A 28 -1.32 -3.85 -16.79
CA ILE A 28 -2.16 -4.28 -15.65
C ILE A 28 -1.40 -5.10 -14.59
N SER A 29 -0.09 -5.25 -14.74
CA SER A 29 0.75 -6.06 -13.84
C SER A 29 1.48 -5.20 -12.81
N SER A 30 2.41 -5.80 -12.05
CA SER A 30 3.23 -5.16 -11.00
C SER A 30 4.30 -4.19 -11.53
N LYS A 31 4.12 -3.69 -12.76
CA LYS A 31 4.95 -2.65 -13.38
C LYS A 31 4.03 -1.71 -14.17
N GLY A 32 4.31 -0.41 -14.10
CA GLY A 32 3.58 0.59 -14.87
C GLY A 32 3.73 2.00 -14.28
N LYS A 33 3.42 3.01 -15.08
CA LYS A 33 3.59 4.44 -14.74
C LYS A 33 2.92 4.85 -13.42
N TYR A 34 1.80 4.21 -13.08
CA TYR A 34 1.03 4.54 -11.89
C TYR A 34 1.69 4.09 -10.58
N ILE A 35 2.55 3.07 -10.61
CA ILE A 35 3.29 2.61 -9.42
C ILE A 35 4.34 3.65 -9.06
N GLU A 36 5.22 4.00 -10.00
CA GLU A 36 6.28 5.01 -9.78
C GLU A 36 5.69 6.39 -9.44
N ALA A 37 4.61 6.79 -10.12
CA ALA A 37 3.92 8.04 -9.81
C ALA A 37 3.31 8.04 -8.40
N PHE A 38 2.74 6.91 -7.96
CA PHE A 38 2.21 6.78 -6.61
C PHE A 38 3.33 6.81 -5.57
N GLU A 39 4.40 6.04 -5.74
CA GLU A 39 5.56 6.01 -4.83
C GLU A 39 6.19 7.40 -4.68
N THR A 40 6.42 8.11 -5.79
CA THR A 40 6.97 9.47 -5.77
C THR A 40 6.04 10.45 -5.04
N SER A 41 4.74 10.39 -5.34
CA SER A 41 3.75 11.28 -4.73
C SER A 41 3.56 10.97 -3.24
N PHE A 42 3.58 9.70 -2.87
CA PHE A 42 3.40 9.23 -1.51
C PHE A 42 4.63 9.56 -0.64
N ALA A 43 5.84 9.35 -1.16
CA ALA A 43 7.07 9.76 -0.49
C ALA A 43 7.06 11.28 -0.21
N LYS A 44 6.66 12.08 -1.20
CA LYS A 44 6.50 13.53 -1.04
C LYS A 44 5.42 13.89 -0.02
N TYR A 45 4.28 13.20 -0.02
CA TYR A 45 3.18 13.45 0.91
C TYR A 45 3.59 13.19 2.37
N ILE A 46 4.32 12.11 2.64
CA ILE A 46 4.81 11.75 3.97
C ILE A 46 6.04 12.59 4.38
N GLY A 47 6.82 13.09 3.41
CA GLY A 47 8.04 13.85 3.67
C GLY A 47 9.29 12.98 3.84
N VAL A 48 9.34 11.84 3.15
CA VAL A 48 10.48 10.89 3.15
C VAL A 48 11.14 10.83 1.77
N GLN A 49 12.37 10.31 1.72
CA GLN A 49 13.12 10.18 0.46
C GLN A 49 12.58 9.07 -0.45
N HIS A 50 12.07 7.98 0.13
CA HIS A 50 11.65 6.79 -0.60
C HIS A 50 10.32 6.23 -0.09
N ALA A 51 9.53 5.68 -1.00
CA ALA A 51 8.36 4.86 -0.71
C ALA A 51 8.35 3.67 -1.68
N ALA A 52 7.82 2.53 -1.25
CA ALA A 52 7.73 1.32 -2.06
C ALA A 52 6.32 0.73 -1.96
N SER A 53 5.74 0.42 -3.11
CA SER A 53 4.43 -0.21 -3.23
C SER A 53 4.55 -1.72 -3.06
N VAL A 54 3.64 -2.30 -2.29
CA VAL A 54 3.49 -3.74 -2.11
C VAL A 54 2.01 -4.12 -2.17
N SER A 55 1.71 -5.42 -2.14
CA SER A 55 0.35 -5.93 -2.33
C SER A 55 -0.62 -5.60 -1.19
N ASN A 56 -0.14 -5.40 0.05
CA ASN A 56 -0.94 -4.98 1.21
C ASN A 56 -0.05 -4.57 2.41
N GLY A 57 -0.68 -4.11 3.48
CA GLY A 57 0.00 -3.67 4.71
C GLY A 57 0.77 -4.77 5.47
N THR A 58 0.28 -6.01 5.49
CA THR A 58 0.99 -7.13 6.13
C THR A 58 2.30 -7.44 5.41
N VAL A 59 2.28 -7.45 4.08
CA VAL A 59 3.49 -7.62 3.26
C VAL A 59 4.46 -6.45 3.45
N ALA A 60 3.97 -5.22 3.65
CA ALA A 60 4.82 -4.06 3.92
C ALA A 60 5.62 -4.26 5.22
N ILE A 61 4.97 -4.70 6.29
CA ILE A 61 5.62 -4.97 7.58
C ILE A 61 6.59 -6.14 7.43
N HIS A 62 6.18 -7.25 6.80
CA HIS A 62 7.03 -8.41 6.59
C HIS A 62 8.31 -8.07 5.80
N LEU A 63 8.17 -7.33 4.69
CA LEU A 63 9.31 -6.88 3.89
C LEU A 63 10.23 -5.95 4.68
N ALA A 64 9.68 -5.05 5.50
CA ALA A 64 10.47 -4.15 6.33
C ALA A 64 11.32 -4.92 7.37
N LEU A 65 10.75 -5.92 8.03
CA LEU A 65 11.49 -6.74 9.01
C LEU A 65 12.61 -7.54 8.33
N ILE A 66 12.33 -8.14 7.17
CA ILE A 66 13.36 -8.83 6.36
C ILE A 66 14.46 -7.86 5.92
N ALA A 67 14.10 -6.66 5.47
CA ALA A 67 15.07 -5.66 5.01
C ALA A 67 15.98 -5.17 6.15
N LEU A 68 15.50 -5.18 7.39
CA LEU A 68 16.28 -4.89 8.59
C LEU A 68 17.16 -6.08 9.04
N GLY A 69 17.02 -7.25 8.41
CA GLY A 69 17.76 -8.46 8.74
C GLY A 69 17.25 -9.21 9.98
N ILE A 70 16.03 -8.91 10.43
CA ILE A 70 15.43 -9.57 11.60
C ILE A 70 15.15 -11.04 11.27
N GLY A 71 15.59 -11.94 12.14
CA GLY A 71 15.47 -13.39 11.94
C GLY A 71 15.44 -14.19 13.24
N ASP A 72 15.91 -15.43 13.15
CA ASP A 72 15.83 -16.39 14.25
C ASP A 72 16.63 -15.90 15.47
N GLY A 73 15.94 -15.81 16.62
CA GLY A 73 16.53 -15.39 17.88
C GLY A 73 16.47 -13.88 18.16
N ASP A 74 16.06 -13.07 17.17
CA ASP A 74 15.83 -11.64 17.38
C ASP A 74 14.49 -11.38 18.09
N GLU A 75 14.46 -10.33 18.92
CA GLU A 75 13.26 -9.90 19.63
C GLU A 75 12.66 -8.62 19.02
N VAL A 76 11.34 -8.60 18.85
CA VAL A 76 10.57 -7.44 18.39
C VAL A 76 9.50 -7.11 19.41
N ILE A 77 9.62 -5.96 20.06
CA ILE A 77 8.61 -5.49 21.02
C ILE A 77 7.36 -5.03 20.27
N VAL A 78 6.21 -5.62 20.61
CA VAL A 78 4.91 -5.29 20.01
C VAL A 78 3.86 -5.01 21.08
N PRO A 79 2.86 -4.14 20.81
CA PRO A 79 1.74 -3.98 21.73
C PRO A 79 0.89 -5.25 21.78
N THR A 80 0.39 -5.60 22.97
CA THR A 80 -0.51 -6.76 23.13
C THR A 80 -1.86 -6.61 22.41
N LEU A 81 -2.25 -5.39 22.05
CA LEU A 81 -3.52 -5.08 21.39
C LEU A 81 -3.24 -4.34 20.07
N THR A 82 -3.39 -5.06 18.97
CA THR A 82 -3.22 -4.57 17.59
C THR A 82 -4.05 -5.45 16.64
N TYR A 83 -4.02 -5.15 15.35
CA TYR A 83 -4.68 -5.95 14.31
C TYR A 83 -4.07 -7.37 14.21
N ILE A 84 -4.90 -8.39 13.97
CA ILE A 84 -4.52 -9.80 13.76
C ILE A 84 -4.51 -10.11 12.26
#